data_AF-A0A1G6XL02-F1
#
_entry.id   AF-A0A1G6XL02-F1
#
_cell.length_a   1.000
_cell.length_b   1.000
_cell.length_c   1.000
_cell.angle_alpha   90.00
_cell.angle_beta   90.00
_cell.angle_gamma   90.00
#
_symmetry.space_group_name_H-M   'P 1'
#
loop_
_entity.id
_entity.type
_entity.pdbx_description
1 polymer ?
#
loop_
_entity_poly.entity_id
_entity_poly.type
_entity_poly.pdbx_seq_one_letter_code
_entity_poly.pdbx_strand_id
1 'polypeptide(L)'
;MRFHPSHLLTVLLSVLLLSSGQTPARAAAEQTVPPLTDADCIKCHRQPARDIAEHGGAHKTAIGCFDCHQSHPPAGKAVIPSCSDCHGPKDAAHFALQGCQDCHAPHAPGISDLSALPDATAACLTCHEAVGKDFKQHPSLHADQACTDCHSGHGLASGQFSPCLDCHEPHQDGMQQQDCTGCHAPHRPTAYAFSPSTPTRWCAACHEETVASLDAHGGAHKTAITCSDCHQNHPPAESGVIPACADCHAPGAAEHYRVDGCLRCHNPHEPLRIDMSAVSPVKPICLSCHAAPGREMHDWPSAHAEMDCNECHAEHGLASSCLDCHDGHSSDMAYADCLKCHQPHSPTALQFGQSGIAPQLCGSCHRQPLKELGATDTEHGNLECVFCHRRTHKVILSCDNCHGQPHDAGIHRQFSDCNHCHQGPHALRN
;
A
#
# COMPACT_ATOMS: atom_id res chain seq x y z
N MET A 1 17.58 121.24 -6.64
CA MET A 1 17.46 121.23 -8.12
C MET A 1 15.98 121.02 -8.44
N ARG A 2 15.18 122.10 -8.50
CA ARG A 2 14.68 122.77 -9.74
C ARG A 2 14.05 121.74 -10.70
N PHE A 3 12.74 121.71 -10.96
CA PHE A 3 11.90 122.77 -11.55
C PHE A 3 10.40 122.68 -11.16
N HIS A 4 9.78 123.84 -10.83
CA HIS A 4 8.39 124.25 -11.13
C HIS A 4 8.34 124.82 -12.58
N PRO A 5 7.23 125.31 -13.22
CA PRO A 5 5.90 125.80 -12.72
C PRO A 5 4.69 125.34 -13.61
N SER A 6 3.41 125.40 -13.18
CA SER A 6 2.38 126.50 -13.17
C SER A 6 1.73 126.89 -14.52
N HIS A 7 0.46 127.35 -14.41
CA HIS A 7 -0.47 128.02 -15.38
C HIS A 7 -1.49 127.08 -16.07
N LEU A 8 -2.81 127.33 -16.18
CA LEU A 8 -3.72 128.48 -16.02
C LEU A 8 -5.03 127.97 -15.34
N LEU A 9 -5.70 128.65 -14.40
CA LEU A 9 -6.50 129.88 -14.49
C LEU A 9 -7.78 129.80 -15.38
N THR A 10 -8.93 130.03 -14.71
CA THR A 10 -10.12 130.81 -15.11
C THR A 10 -11.36 130.18 -15.80
N VAL A 11 -12.51 130.44 -15.16
CA VAL A 11 -13.85 130.83 -15.68
C VAL A 11 -14.99 129.80 -15.60
N LEU A 12 -15.79 129.97 -14.53
CA LEU A 12 -17.24 130.24 -14.46
C LEU A 12 -18.25 129.49 -15.36
N LEU A 13 -19.35 129.15 -14.68
CA LEU A 13 -20.76 129.26 -15.07
C LEU A 13 -21.45 128.05 -15.74
N SER A 14 -22.11 127.29 -14.87
CA SER A 14 -23.58 127.10 -14.86
C SER A 14 -24.27 126.61 -16.13
N VAL A 15 -24.60 125.31 -16.20
CA VAL A 15 -25.85 124.85 -16.85
C VAL A 15 -26.40 123.59 -16.17
N LEU A 16 -27.59 123.75 -15.61
CA LEU A 16 -28.71 122.82 -15.36
C LEU A 16 -28.46 121.31 -15.13
N LEU A 17 -28.92 120.90 -13.95
CA LEU A 17 -29.36 119.56 -13.58
C LEU A 17 -30.40 118.99 -14.58
N LEU A 18 -30.02 117.92 -15.28
CA LEU A 18 -30.94 116.91 -15.79
C LEU A 18 -30.45 115.53 -15.35
N SER A 19 -31.11 115.01 -14.32
CA SER A 19 -30.95 113.67 -13.77
C SER A 19 -31.27 112.61 -14.83
N SER A 20 -30.23 112.05 -15.45
CA SER A 20 -30.29 110.84 -16.26
C SER A 20 -29.91 109.66 -15.38
N GLY A 21 -30.92 108.88 -14.95
CA GLY A 21 -30.72 107.65 -14.19
C GLY A 21 -30.01 106.62 -15.05
N GLN A 22 -28.70 106.45 -14.82
CA GLN A 22 -27.92 105.35 -15.35
C GLN A 22 -28.19 104.12 -14.47
N THR A 23 -28.77 103.10 -15.07
CA THR A 23 -28.87 101.76 -14.49
C THR A 23 -27.47 101.18 -14.33
N PRO A 24 -27.08 100.66 -13.15
CA PRO A 24 -25.85 99.93 -13.02
C PRO A 24 -25.99 98.60 -13.78
N ALA A 25 -25.11 98.37 -14.75
CA ALA A 25 -24.92 97.06 -15.35
C ALA A 25 -24.54 96.07 -14.25
N ARG A 26 -25.49 95.23 -13.85
CA ARG A 26 -25.26 94.07 -13.00
C ARG A 26 -24.42 93.09 -13.83
N ALA A 27 -23.14 92.98 -13.50
CA ALA A 27 -22.37 91.80 -13.87
C ALA A 27 -23.11 90.58 -13.31
N ALA A 28 -23.55 89.67 -14.19
CA ALA A 28 -24.06 88.39 -13.76
C ALA A 28 -22.88 87.65 -13.10
N ALA A 29 -22.95 87.51 -11.77
CA ALA A 29 -22.10 86.56 -11.08
C ALA A 29 -22.45 85.18 -11.62
N GLU A 30 -21.54 84.61 -12.39
CA GLU A 30 -21.60 83.23 -12.85
C GLU A 30 -21.67 82.35 -11.60
N GLN A 31 -22.85 81.80 -11.32
CA GLN A 31 -23.03 80.88 -10.20
C GLN A 31 -22.23 79.62 -10.51
N THR A 32 -21.01 79.54 -9.99
CA THR A 32 -20.22 78.32 -10.01
C THR A 32 -20.92 77.31 -9.11
N VAL A 33 -21.71 76.41 -9.70
CA VAL A 33 -22.27 75.26 -8.99
C VAL A 33 -21.09 74.47 -8.41
N PRO A 34 -21.09 74.15 -7.10
CA PRO A 34 -20.03 73.36 -6.50
C PRO A 34 -19.83 72.05 -7.27
N PRO A 35 -18.58 71.59 -7.48
CA PRO A 35 -18.33 70.32 -8.14
C PRO A 35 -18.97 69.19 -7.35
N LEU A 36 -19.65 68.27 -8.05
CA LEU A 36 -20.28 67.11 -7.45
C LEU A 36 -19.23 66.23 -6.76
N THR A 37 -19.60 65.64 -5.62
CA THR A 37 -18.81 64.62 -4.92
C THR A 37 -19.50 63.26 -5.02
N ASP A 38 -18.80 62.17 -4.70
CA ASP A 38 -19.40 60.82 -4.65
C ASP A 38 -20.61 60.76 -3.71
N ALA A 39 -20.58 61.52 -2.60
CA ALA A 39 -21.71 61.62 -1.68
C ALA A 39 -22.95 62.26 -2.33
N ASP A 40 -22.77 63.08 -3.35
CA ASP A 40 -23.87 63.66 -4.14
C ASP A 40 -24.44 62.65 -5.13
N CYS A 41 -23.59 61.80 -5.73
CA CYS A 41 -23.99 60.75 -6.66
C CYS A 41 -24.95 59.75 -6.00
N ILE A 42 -24.66 59.33 -4.76
CA ILE A 42 -25.45 58.33 -4.01
C ILE A 42 -26.90 58.80 -3.76
N LYS A 43 -27.14 60.12 -3.68
CA LYS A 43 -28.49 60.67 -3.45
C LYS A 43 -29.47 60.24 -4.55
N CYS A 44 -28.97 60.11 -5.78
CA CYS A 44 -29.73 59.71 -6.97
C CYS A 44 -29.43 58.26 -7.42
N HIS A 45 -28.18 57.80 -7.35
CA HIS A 45 -27.73 56.46 -7.75
C HIS A 45 -27.63 55.49 -6.57
N ARG A 46 -28.76 55.30 -5.86
CA ARG A 46 -28.79 54.49 -4.64
C ARG A 46 -28.47 53.02 -4.86
N GLN A 47 -28.92 52.44 -5.97
CA GLN A 47 -28.69 51.01 -6.26
C GLN A 47 -27.20 50.74 -6.57
N PRO A 48 -26.54 51.43 -7.53
CA PRO A 48 -25.10 51.31 -7.74
C PRO A 48 -24.26 51.47 -6.47
N ALA A 49 -24.61 52.43 -5.62
CA ALA A 49 -23.90 52.66 -4.37
C ALA A 49 -24.03 51.49 -3.39
N ARG A 50 -25.20 50.83 -3.34
CA ARG A 50 -25.41 49.61 -2.54
C ARG A 50 -24.64 48.45 -3.13
N ASP A 51 -24.73 48.23 -4.43
CA ASP A 51 -24.02 47.17 -5.15
C ASP A 51 -22.51 47.26 -4.90
N ILE A 52 -21.92 48.45 -4.99
CA ILE A 52 -20.49 48.67 -4.70
C ILE A 52 -20.19 48.45 -3.21
N ALA A 53 -21.07 48.87 -2.31
CA ALA A 53 -20.86 48.69 -0.88
C ALA A 53 -20.88 47.21 -0.48
N GLU A 54 -21.72 46.39 -1.12
CA GLU A 54 -21.91 44.97 -0.83
C GLU A 54 -20.93 44.08 -1.62
N HIS A 55 -20.71 44.37 -2.90
CA HIS A 55 -20.00 43.53 -3.86
C HIS A 55 -18.94 44.28 -4.69
N GLY A 56 -18.54 45.49 -4.26
CA GLY A 56 -17.56 46.32 -4.98
C GLY A 56 -16.13 45.80 -4.96
N GLY A 57 -15.78 44.89 -4.05
CA GLY A 57 -14.40 44.48 -3.84
C GLY A 57 -13.48 45.69 -3.62
N ALA A 58 -12.39 45.79 -4.38
CA ALA A 58 -11.48 46.95 -4.33
C ALA A 58 -12.16 48.27 -4.77
N HIS A 59 -13.18 48.23 -5.64
CA HIS A 59 -13.88 49.44 -6.10
C HIS A 59 -14.62 50.16 -4.96
N LYS A 60 -14.88 49.48 -3.84
CA LYS A 60 -15.49 50.10 -2.65
C LYS A 60 -14.57 51.11 -1.96
N THR A 61 -13.25 50.95 -2.10
CA THR A 61 -12.27 51.67 -1.27
C THR A 61 -11.18 52.37 -2.07
N ALA A 62 -10.86 51.87 -3.25
CA ALA A 62 -9.78 52.38 -4.09
C ALA A 62 -10.27 53.25 -5.25
N ILE A 63 -11.56 53.22 -5.58
CA ILE A 63 -12.14 53.86 -6.76
C ILE A 63 -13.36 54.68 -6.32
N GLY A 64 -13.41 55.95 -6.75
CA GLY A 64 -14.55 56.84 -6.58
C GLY A 64 -15.50 56.82 -7.79
N CYS A 65 -16.67 57.46 -7.66
CA CYS A 65 -17.66 57.50 -8.74
C CYS A 65 -17.11 58.18 -10.00
N PHE A 66 -16.30 59.23 -9.84
CA PHE A 66 -15.72 60.00 -10.96
C PHE A 66 -14.53 59.31 -11.65
N ASP A 67 -13.90 58.34 -11.01
CA ASP A 67 -12.81 57.57 -11.63
C ASP A 67 -13.34 56.68 -12.77
N CYS A 68 -14.61 56.28 -12.69
CA CYS A 68 -15.31 55.53 -13.72
C CYS A 68 -16.26 56.41 -14.55
N HIS A 69 -16.95 57.37 -13.92
CA HIS A 69 -17.86 58.29 -14.61
C HIS A 69 -17.24 59.68 -14.78
N GLN A 70 -16.52 59.88 -15.87
CA GLN A 70 -15.80 61.13 -16.14
C GLN A 70 -16.72 62.33 -16.46
N SER A 71 -18.01 62.07 -16.72
CA SER A 71 -18.97 63.08 -17.16
C SER A 71 -20.42 62.68 -16.82
N HIS A 72 -21.26 63.68 -16.52
CA HIS A 72 -22.67 63.48 -16.14
C HIS A 72 -23.60 64.34 -17.03
N PRO A 73 -24.73 63.82 -17.55
CA PRO A 73 -25.69 64.62 -18.32
C PRO A 73 -26.32 65.76 -17.48
N PRO A 74 -26.58 66.96 -18.04
CA PRO A 74 -26.40 67.38 -19.43
C PRO A 74 -24.99 67.92 -19.76
N ALA A 75 -24.06 67.95 -18.80
CA ALA A 75 -22.72 68.53 -18.96
C ALA A 75 -21.83 67.76 -19.94
N GLY A 76 -22.15 66.50 -20.22
CA GLY A 76 -21.49 65.69 -21.26
C GLY A 76 -22.18 64.35 -21.46
N LYS A 77 -21.77 63.60 -22.49
CA LYS A 77 -22.13 62.18 -22.64
C LYS A 77 -21.39 61.38 -21.58
N ALA A 78 -22.05 60.42 -20.94
CA ALA A 78 -21.39 59.51 -20.00
C ALA A 78 -20.29 58.72 -20.74
N VAL A 79 -19.03 58.99 -20.38
CA VAL A 79 -17.86 58.23 -20.86
C VAL A 79 -17.41 57.36 -19.70
N ILE A 80 -17.39 56.05 -19.94
CA ILE A 80 -16.95 55.03 -18.97
C ILE A 80 -15.72 54.35 -19.57
N PRO A 81 -14.58 54.28 -18.84
CA PRO A 81 -13.38 53.60 -19.33
C PRO A 81 -13.62 52.09 -19.46
N SER A 82 -12.81 51.42 -20.28
CA SER A 82 -12.84 49.96 -20.39
C SER A 82 -12.26 49.35 -19.11
N CYS A 83 -12.70 48.13 -18.75
CA CYS A 83 -12.10 47.37 -17.65
C CYS A 83 -10.58 47.23 -17.84
N SER A 84 -10.13 47.04 -19.08
CA SER A 84 -8.71 46.87 -19.45
C SER A 84 -7.83 48.12 -19.23
N ASP A 85 -8.43 49.29 -19.03
CA ASP A 85 -7.69 50.54 -18.78
C ASP A 85 -7.08 50.55 -17.36
N CYS A 86 -7.67 49.79 -16.43
CA CYS A 86 -7.22 49.62 -15.06
C CYS A 86 -6.79 48.18 -14.72
N HIS A 87 -7.34 47.17 -15.40
CA HIS A 87 -7.03 45.76 -15.18
C HIS A 87 -6.18 45.20 -16.32
N GLY A 88 -4.89 44.97 -16.06
CA GLY A 88 -3.96 44.47 -17.05
C GLY A 88 -3.67 42.96 -16.92
N PRO A 89 -3.33 42.27 -18.02
CA PRO A 89 -2.88 40.87 -17.97
C PRO A 89 -1.57 40.69 -17.19
N LYS A 90 -0.84 41.79 -16.95
CA LYS A 90 0.36 41.82 -16.09
C LYS A 90 0.02 41.70 -14.60
N ASP A 91 -1.18 42.11 -14.21
CA ASP A 91 -1.62 42.08 -12.82
C ASP A 91 -2.21 40.71 -12.46
N ALA A 92 -2.97 40.11 -13.39
CA ALA A 92 -3.41 38.72 -13.32
C ALA A 92 -3.75 38.17 -14.72
N ALA A 93 -3.42 36.91 -14.99
CA ALA A 93 -3.74 36.26 -16.27
C ALA A 93 -5.26 36.27 -16.58
N HIS A 94 -6.10 36.22 -15.55
CA HIS A 94 -7.55 36.34 -15.66
C HIS A 94 -8.00 37.64 -16.35
N PHE A 95 -7.29 38.75 -16.16
CA PHE A 95 -7.62 40.03 -16.81
C PHE A 95 -7.31 40.06 -18.31
N ALA A 96 -6.68 39.03 -18.86
CA ALA A 96 -6.53 38.87 -20.32
C ALA A 96 -7.84 38.40 -20.99
N LEU A 97 -8.79 37.86 -20.22
CA LEU A 97 -10.06 37.35 -20.73
C LEU A 97 -10.91 38.49 -21.31
N GLN A 98 -11.74 38.14 -22.29
CA GLN A 98 -12.71 39.03 -22.89
C GLN A 98 -14.10 38.78 -22.29
N GLY A 99 -15.05 39.69 -22.50
CA GLY A 99 -16.42 39.50 -22.00
C GLY A 99 -16.53 39.64 -20.48
N CYS A 100 -15.78 40.55 -19.86
CA CYS A 100 -15.73 40.70 -18.40
C CYS A 100 -17.13 40.86 -17.77
N GLN A 101 -18.06 41.50 -18.49
CA GLN A 101 -19.43 41.76 -18.05
C GLN A 101 -20.35 40.52 -18.09
N ASP A 102 -19.91 39.42 -18.71
CA ASP A 102 -20.64 38.15 -18.71
C ASP A 102 -20.63 37.52 -17.30
N CYS A 103 -19.67 37.90 -16.46
CA CYS A 103 -19.55 37.45 -15.08
C CYS A 103 -19.55 38.62 -14.07
N HIS A 104 -18.88 39.73 -14.38
CA HIS A 104 -18.68 40.85 -13.44
C HIS A 104 -19.59 42.03 -13.77
N ALA A 105 -20.43 42.45 -12.82
CA ALA A 105 -21.16 43.70 -12.95
C ALA A 105 -20.22 44.90 -12.64
N PRO A 106 -20.24 46.01 -13.41
CA PRO A 106 -19.34 47.15 -13.16
C PRO A 106 -19.47 47.76 -11.76
N HIS A 107 -20.67 47.73 -11.17
CA HIS A 107 -20.94 48.18 -9.80
C HIS A 107 -20.93 47.03 -8.77
N ALA A 108 -20.78 45.78 -9.19
CA ALA A 108 -20.63 44.61 -8.33
C ALA A 108 -19.63 43.61 -8.94
N PRO A 109 -18.35 43.99 -9.09
CA PRO A 109 -17.33 43.14 -9.70
C PRO A 109 -16.95 41.95 -8.81
N GLY A 110 -17.20 42.02 -7.50
CA GLY A 110 -16.96 40.94 -6.56
C GLY A 110 -18.03 39.86 -6.69
N ILE A 111 -17.74 38.81 -7.46
CA ILE A 111 -18.57 37.60 -7.53
C ILE A 111 -18.03 36.56 -6.55
N SER A 112 -18.93 36.01 -5.72
CA SER A 112 -18.62 34.93 -4.78
C SER A 112 -19.40 33.65 -5.08
N ASP A 113 -20.57 33.75 -5.69
CA ASP A 113 -21.42 32.63 -6.08
C ASP A 113 -21.29 32.37 -7.59
N LEU A 114 -20.88 31.16 -7.94
CA LEU A 114 -20.69 30.71 -9.32
C LEU A 114 -21.87 29.86 -9.83
N SER A 115 -22.85 29.54 -8.98
CA SER A 115 -23.89 28.54 -9.26
C SER A 115 -24.79 28.89 -10.44
N ALA A 116 -24.87 30.17 -10.81
CA ALA A 116 -25.68 30.68 -11.90
C ALA A 116 -24.88 30.99 -13.19
N LEU A 117 -23.56 30.77 -13.18
CA LEU A 117 -22.73 31.06 -14.34
C LEU A 117 -22.74 29.90 -15.34
N PRO A 118 -22.69 30.19 -16.66
CA PRO A 118 -22.41 29.18 -17.67
C PRO A 118 -20.97 28.65 -17.52
N ASP A 119 -20.58 27.69 -18.35
CA ASP A 119 -19.24 27.09 -18.31
C ASP A 119 -18.13 28.16 -18.30
N ALA A 120 -17.49 28.30 -17.14
CA ALA A 120 -16.41 29.25 -16.86
C ALA A 120 -15.05 28.55 -16.81
N THR A 121 -14.93 27.31 -17.30
CA THR A 121 -13.71 26.49 -17.19
C THR A 121 -12.47 27.22 -17.70
N ALA A 122 -12.56 27.87 -18.86
CA ALA A 122 -11.45 28.65 -19.42
C ALA A 122 -10.98 29.77 -18.47
N ALA A 123 -11.90 30.40 -17.74
CA ALA A 123 -11.59 31.44 -16.77
C ALA A 123 -10.93 30.86 -15.51
N CYS A 124 -11.45 29.75 -14.97
CA CYS A 124 -10.87 29.06 -13.81
C CYS A 124 -9.42 28.66 -14.05
N LEU A 125 -9.11 28.12 -15.23
CA LEU A 125 -7.78 27.63 -15.61
C LEU A 125 -6.72 28.73 -15.78
N THR A 126 -7.11 30.01 -15.86
CA THR A 126 -6.15 31.12 -15.86
C THR A 126 -5.37 31.24 -14.53
N CYS A 127 -5.96 30.79 -13.43
CA CYS A 127 -5.32 30.71 -12.11
C CYS A 127 -5.09 29.26 -11.65
N HIS A 128 -5.95 28.33 -12.07
CA HIS A 128 -5.88 26.90 -11.71
C HIS A 128 -5.25 26.05 -12.83
N GLU A 129 -4.18 26.54 -13.47
CA GLU A 129 -3.53 25.85 -14.59
C GLU A 129 -3.10 24.41 -14.23
N ALA A 130 -2.66 24.20 -12.98
CA ALA A 130 -2.29 22.88 -12.47
C ALA A 130 -3.46 21.88 -12.53
N VAL A 131 -4.68 22.32 -12.21
CA VAL A 131 -5.89 21.47 -12.29
C VAL A 131 -6.16 21.05 -13.74
N GLY A 132 -6.00 21.97 -14.69
CA GLY A 132 -6.12 21.66 -16.12
C GLY A 132 -5.03 20.71 -16.63
N LYS A 133 -3.85 20.69 -16.00
CA LYS A 133 -2.79 19.70 -16.30
C LYS A 133 -3.13 18.34 -15.71
N ASP A 134 -3.63 18.30 -14.47
CA ASP A 134 -4.02 17.06 -13.80
C ASP A 134 -5.08 16.29 -14.59
N PHE A 135 -6.14 16.96 -15.07
CA PHE A 135 -7.16 16.30 -15.91
C PHE A 135 -6.62 15.77 -17.24
N LYS A 136 -5.61 16.42 -17.82
CA LYS A 136 -4.95 15.94 -19.05
C LYS A 136 -4.04 14.74 -18.79
N GLN A 137 -3.34 14.74 -17.65
CA GLN A 137 -2.42 13.66 -17.25
C GLN A 137 -3.17 12.44 -16.70
N HIS A 138 -4.34 12.68 -16.09
CA HIS A 138 -5.18 11.68 -15.46
C HIS A 138 -6.62 11.82 -15.98
N PRO A 139 -6.89 11.38 -17.22
CA PRO A 139 -8.22 11.47 -17.81
C PRO A 139 -9.28 10.78 -16.95
N SER A 140 -10.45 11.42 -16.84
CA SER A 140 -11.62 10.90 -16.16
C SER A 140 -12.88 11.53 -16.75
N LEU A 141 -14.06 11.01 -16.39
CA LEU A 141 -15.33 11.58 -16.84
C LEU A 141 -15.58 13.01 -16.32
N HIS A 142 -14.89 13.42 -15.25
CA HIS A 142 -14.98 14.79 -14.73
C HIS A 142 -14.22 15.80 -15.59
N ALA A 143 -13.34 15.35 -16.50
CA ALA A 143 -12.60 16.27 -17.38
C ALA A 143 -13.51 17.04 -18.35
N ASP A 144 -14.69 16.50 -18.64
CA ASP A 144 -15.70 17.10 -19.52
C ASP A 144 -16.81 17.86 -18.75
N GLN A 145 -16.78 17.85 -17.41
CA GLN A 145 -17.76 18.55 -16.57
C GLN A 145 -17.36 20.01 -16.35
N ALA A 146 -18.35 20.89 -16.20
CA ALA A 146 -18.06 22.29 -15.91
C ALA A 146 -17.51 22.39 -14.47
N CYS A 147 -16.51 23.25 -14.27
CA CYS A 147 -15.93 23.46 -12.94
C CYS A 147 -17.00 23.85 -11.89
N THR A 148 -18.05 24.53 -12.32
CA THR A 148 -19.19 24.99 -11.52
C THR A 148 -20.13 23.88 -11.07
N ASP A 149 -20.08 22.70 -11.68
CA ASP A 149 -20.88 21.54 -11.27
C ASP A 149 -20.43 21.00 -9.90
N CYS A 150 -19.14 21.19 -9.59
CA CYS A 150 -18.56 20.87 -8.29
C CYS A 150 -18.26 22.11 -7.45
N HIS A 151 -17.87 23.25 -8.04
CA HIS A 151 -17.48 24.45 -7.30
C HIS A 151 -18.53 25.56 -7.37
N SER A 152 -19.16 25.86 -6.23
CA SER A 152 -20.16 26.94 -6.15
C SER A 152 -19.57 28.30 -5.73
N GLY A 153 -18.32 28.35 -5.29
CA GLY A 153 -17.71 29.53 -4.66
C GLY A 153 -16.47 30.07 -5.39
N HIS A 154 -16.41 31.39 -5.58
CA HIS A 154 -15.24 32.08 -6.15
C HIS A 154 -14.45 32.85 -5.08
N GLY A 155 -13.12 32.67 -5.04
CA GLY A 155 -12.23 33.43 -4.15
C GLY A 155 -12.30 33.03 -2.66
N LEU A 156 -12.91 31.90 -2.32
CA LEU A 156 -12.99 31.39 -0.95
C LEU A 156 -11.72 30.58 -0.59
N ALA A 157 -11.15 30.81 0.59
CA ALA A 157 -9.93 30.14 1.04
C ALA A 157 -10.06 28.60 1.13
N SER A 158 -11.25 28.10 1.44
CA SER A 158 -11.50 26.66 1.57
C SER A 158 -12.04 26.03 0.28
N GLY A 159 -12.46 26.84 -0.71
CA GLY A 159 -13.34 26.41 -1.79
C GLY A 159 -14.70 25.91 -1.26
N GLN A 160 -15.80 26.26 -1.91
CA GLN A 160 -17.06 25.56 -1.67
C GLN A 160 -17.20 24.50 -2.77
N PHE A 161 -17.35 23.24 -2.38
CA PHE A 161 -17.50 22.14 -3.32
C PHE A 161 -18.60 21.15 -2.90
N SER A 162 -19.20 20.51 -3.90
CA SER A 162 -20.19 19.44 -3.70
C SER A 162 -19.53 18.17 -3.14
N PRO A 163 -20.06 17.56 -2.07
CA PRO A 163 -19.67 16.23 -1.63
C PRO A 163 -19.72 15.20 -2.76
N CYS A 164 -18.76 14.28 -2.78
CA CYS A 164 -18.74 13.17 -3.74
C CYS A 164 -19.99 12.30 -3.63
N LEU A 165 -20.49 12.12 -2.40
CA LEU A 165 -21.66 11.29 -2.09
C LEU A 165 -22.99 11.89 -2.57
N ASP A 166 -23.00 13.13 -3.06
CA ASP A 166 -24.19 13.71 -3.69
C ASP A 166 -24.45 13.14 -5.09
N CYS A 167 -23.43 12.52 -5.70
CA CYS A 167 -23.50 11.94 -7.04
C CYS A 167 -22.99 10.49 -7.13
N HIS A 168 -22.17 10.04 -6.18
CA HIS A 168 -21.57 8.71 -6.18
C HIS A 168 -22.02 7.88 -4.98
N GLU A 169 -22.33 6.61 -5.23
CA GLU A 169 -22.48 5.63 -4.17
C GLU A 169 -21.11 5.25 -3.56
N PRO A 170 -21.04 5.04 -2.23
CA PRO A 170 -19.83 4.58 -1.58
C PRO A 170 -19.52 3.13 -1.98
N HIS A 171 -18.24 2.76 -2.00
CA HIS A 171 -17.85 1.38 -2.32
C HIS A 171 -18.13 0.39 -1.17
N GLN A 172 -18.34 0.88 0.05
CA GLN A 172 -18.79 0.09 1.20
C GLN A 172 -19.62 0.93 2.17
N ASP A 173 -20.46 0.23 2.95
CA ASP A 173 -21.28 0.84 4.00
C ASP A 173 -20.41 1.56 5.05
N GLY A 174 -20.83 2.79 5.37
CA GLY A 174 -20.17 3.61 6.39
C GLY A 174 -18.97 4.43 5.90
N MET A 175 -18.62 4.39 4.61
CA MET A 175 -17.69 5.37 4.04
C MET A 175 -18.31 6.77 4.04
N GLN A 176 -17.53 7.76 4.47
CA GLN A 176 -17.91 9.17 4.52
C GLN A 176 -17.08 9.98 3.52
N GLN A 177 -17.47 11.25 3.31
CA GLN A 177 -16.80 12.16 2.37
C GLN A 177 -15.27 12.22 2.54
N GLN A 178 -14.77 12.22 3.78
CA GLN A 178 -13.34 12.25 4.08
C GLN A 178 -12.61 10.96 3.66
N ASP A 179 -13.30 9.82 3.67
CA ASP A 179 -12.74 8.53 3.27
C ASP A 179 -12.55 8.48 1.75
N CYS A 180 -13.45 9.09 0.98
CA CYS A 180 -13.34 9.22 -0.47
C CYS A 180 -12.01 9.89 -0.86
N THR A 181 -11.70 11.01 -0.20
CA THR A 181 -10.46 11.77 -0.45
C THR A 181 -9.19 11.11 0.11
N GLY A 182 -9.34 10.05 0.90
CA GLY A 182 -8.23 9.23 1.36
C GLY A 182 -7.61 8.36 0.27
N CYS A 183 -8.34 8.13 -0.83
CA CYS A 183 -7.90 7.34 -1.98
C CYS A 183 -7.98 8.12 -3.30
N HIS A 184 -9.02 8.93 -3.49
CA HIS A 184 -9.26 9.69 -4.70
C HIS A 184 -8.86 11.15 -4.51
N ALA A 185 -8.12 11.70 -5.47
CA ALA A 185 -7.93 13.14 -5.55
C ALA A 185 -8.98 13.75 -6.49
N PRO A 186 -9.76 14.77 -6.06
CA PRO A 186 -10.89 15.30 -6.83
C PRO A 186 -10.58 15.71 -8.29
N HIS A 187 -9.39 16.25 -8.56
CA HIS A 187 -8.96 16.67 -9.90
C HIS A 187 -8.15 15.61 -10.68
N ARG A 188 -7.93 14.44 -10.08
CA ARG A 188 -7.30 13.27 -10.69
C ARG A 188 -7.90 11.99 -10.08
N PRO A 189 -9.22 11.78 -10.19
CA PRO A 189 -9.92 10.74 -9.43
C PRO A 189 -9.50 9.31 -9.83
N THR A 190 -8.84 9.15 -10.98
CA THR A 190 -8.25 7.89 -11.48
C THR A 190 -6.79 7.67 -11.06
N ALA A 191 -6.15 8.68 -10.47
CA ALA A 191 -4.81 8.58 -9.90
C ALA A 191 -4.90 8.25 -8.41
N TYR A 192 -5.22 7.00 -8.13
CA TYR A 192 -5.39 6.50 -6.76
C TYR A 192 -4.12 6.68 -5.93
N ALA A 193 -4.27 7.26 -4.76
CA ALA A 193 -3.20 7.37 -3.77
C ALA A 193 -3.81 7.17 -2.39
N PHE A 194 -3.26 6.27 -1.58
CA PHE A 194 -3.73 6.02 -0.23
C PHE A 194 -2.72 6.51 0.82
N SER A 195 -3.23 6.83 2.01
CA SER A 195 -2.40 7.13 3.17
C SER A 195 -1.94 5.84 3.86
N PRO A 196 -0.77 5.83 4.52
CA PRO A 196 -0.40 4.76 5.44
C PRO A 196 -1.47 4.47 6.50
N SER A 197 -2.28 5.47 6.86
CA SER A 197 -3.36 5.35 7.84
C SER A 197 -4.68 4.80 7.29
N THR A 198 -4.76 4.43 6.00
CA THR A 198 -5.98 3.89 5.38
C THR A 198 -6.35 2.55 6.04
N PRO A 199 -7.55 2.41 6.63
CA PRO A 199 -8.00 1.15 7.22
C PRO A 199 -8.02 -0.02 6.23
N THR A 200 -7.48 -1.18 6.62
CA THR A 200 -7.46 -2.42 5.81
C THR A 200 -8.83 -2.79 5.22
N ARG A 201 -9.91 -2.60 6.00
CA ARG A 201 -11.28 -2.89 5.52
C ARG A 201 -11.68 -2.09 4.27
N TRP A 202 -11.07 -0.92 4.03
CA TRP A 202 -11.35 -0.12 2.83
C TRP A 202 -10.72 -0.70 1.58
N CYS A 203 -9.64 -1.48 1.71
CA CYS A 203 -9.05 -2.22 0.60
C CYS A 203 -9.99 -3.34 0.10
N ALA A 204 -10.82 -3.91 0.99
CA ALA A 204 -11.78 -4.97 0.65
C ALA A 204 -12.88 -4.50 -0.31
N ALA A 205 -13.06 -3.19 -0.48
CA ALA A 205 -13.96 -2.62 -1.47
C ALA A 205 -13.60 -3.04 -2.91
N CYS A 206 -12.32 -3.31 -3.18
CA CYS A 206 -11.84 -3.78 -4.49
C CYS A 206 -11.09 -5.12 -4.39
N HIS A 207 -10.51 -5.43 -3.23
CA HIS A 207 -9.70 -6.63 -3.00
C HIS A 207 -10.36 -7.59 -2.00
N GLU A 208 -11.67 -7.82 -2.14
CA GLU A 208 -12.47 -8.62 -1.20
C GLU A 208 -11.84 -9.99 -0.90
N GLU A 209 -11.52 -10.77 -1.93
CA GLU A 209 -10.94 -12.11 -1.76
C GLU A 209 -9.56 -12.08 -1.09
N THR A 210 -8.73 -11.09 -1.43
CA THR A 210 -7.38 -10.95 -0.86
C THR A 210 -7.46 -10.58 0.62
N VAL A 211 -8.33 -9.63 0.97
CA VAL A 211 -8.54 -9.24 2.38
C VAL A 211 -9.14 -10.40 3.16
N ALA A 212 -10.09 -11.15 2.60
CA ALA A 212 -10.64 -12.34 3.23
C ALA A 212 -9.58 -13.42 3.47
N SER A 213 -8.69 -13.66 2.51
CA SER A 213 -7.57 -14.61 2.66
C SER A 213 -6.59 -14.16 3.74
N LEU A 214 -6.19 -12.87 3.74
CA LEU A 214 -5.35 -12.29 4.80
C LEU A 214 -6.02 -12.39 6.18
N ASP A 215 -7.33 -12.17 6.24
CA ASP A 215 -8.08 -12.29 7.47
C ASP A 215 -8.10 -13.72 8.02
N ALA A 216 -8.20 -14.72 7.14
CA ALA A 216 -8.24 -16.13 7.53
C ALA A 216 -6.84 -16.72 7.80
N HIS A 217 -5.83 -16.29 7.05
CA HIS A 217 -4.56 -17.01 6.92
C HIS A 217 -3.31 -16.09 6.97
N GLY A 218 -3.48 -14.78 7.16
CA GLY A 218 -2.40 -13.80 7.09
C GLY A 218 -1.38 -13.85 8.23
N GLY A 219 -1.67 -14.54 9.34
CA GLY A 219 -0.76 -14.63 10.48
C GLY A 219 -0.30 -13.24 10.97
N ALA A 220 1.01 -13.04 11.07
CA ALA A 220 1.58 -11.75 11.47
C ALA A 220 1.36 -10.63 10.43
N HIS A 221 1.18 -10.97 9.14
CA HIS A 221 0.92 -9.96 8.11
C HIS A 221 -0.46 -9.31 8.24
N LYS A 222 -1.38 -9.94 8.99
CA LYS A 222 -2.69 -9.37 9.34
C LYS A 222 -2.61 -8.39 10.52
N THR A 223 -1.72 -8.64 11.48
CA THR A 223 -1.78 -8.03 12.82
C THR A 223 -0.62 -7.10 13.15
N ALA A 224 0.54 -7.29 12.52
CA ALA A 224 1.77 -6.55 12.81
C ALA A 224 2.11 -5.47 11.76
N ILE A 225 1.49 -5.54 10.59
CA ILE A 225 1.66 -4.60 9.48
C ILE A 225 0.30 -4.27 8.86
N THR A 226 0.25 -3.19 8.09
CA THR A 226 -0.91 -2.80 7.28
C THR A 226 -0.67 -3.13 5.81
N CYS A 227 -1.72 -2.99 4.98
CA CYS A 227 -1.58 -3.10 3.53
C CYS A 227 -0.56 -2.11 2.98
N SER A 228 -0.50 -0.90 3.54
CA SER A 228 0.35 0.21 3.07
C SER A 228 1.83 0.07 3.46
N ASP A 229 2.14 -0.74 4.48
CA ASP A 229 3.52 -1.08 4.84
C ASP A 229 4.18 -1.94 3.74
N CYS A 230 3.37 -2.76 3.04
CA CYS A 230 3.81 -3.59 1.93
C CYS A 230 3.52 -2.89 0.59
N HIS A 231 2.26 -2.55 0.32
CA HIS A 231 1.85 -1.84 -0.88
C HIS A 231 2.09 -0.34 -0.71
N GLN A 232 3.18 0.20 -1.26
CA GLN A 232 3.49 1.63 -1.07
C GLN A 232 2.81 2.53 -2.10
N ASN A 233 2.39 1.96 -3.23
CA ASN A 233 1.73 2.69 -4.31
C ASN A 233 0.64 1.83 -4.95
N HIS A 234 -0.39 2.49 -5.50
CA HIS A 234 -1.44 1.84 -6.29
C HIS A 234 -1.16 2.07 -7.80
N PRO A 235 -1.49 1.11 -8.70
CA PRO A 235 -1.46 1.35 -10.14
C PRO A 235 -2.19 2.66 -10.52
N PRO A 236 -1.65 3.45 -11.47
CA PRO A 236 -0.62 3.11 -12.46
C PRO A 236 0.84 3.31 -12.01
N ALA A 237 1.12 3.56 -10.73
CA ALA A 237 2.51 3.67 -10.27
C ALA A 237 3.26 2.34 -10.45
N GLU A 238 4.37 2.35 -11.19
CA GLU A 238 5.09 1.13 -11.60
C GLU A 238 6.26 0.74 -10.67
N SER A 239 6.75 1.66 -9.84
CA SER A 239 7.97 1.45 -9.02
C SER A 239 7.67 1.36 -7.52
N GLY A 240 8.38 0.47 -6.83
CA GLY A 240 8.34 0.40 -5.36
C GLY A 240 7.01 -0.08 -4.80
N VAL A 241 6.29 -0.95 -5.53
CA VAL A 241 4.98 -1.43 -5.10
C VAL A 241 5.09 -2.27 -3.82
N ILE A 242 6.13 -3.09 -3.67
CA ILE A 242 6.33 -4.01 -2.54
C ILE A 242 7.81 -3.98 -2.09
N PRO A 243 8.12 -3.81 -0.78
CA PRO A 243 9.48 -3.89 -0.25
C PRO A 243 10.07 -5.30 -0.36
N ALA A 244 11.39 -5.44 -0.21
CA ALA A 244 12.01 -6.76 -0.21
C ALA A 244 11.62 -7.51 1.07
N CYS A 245 11.43 -8.83 0.99
CA CYS A 245 11.08 -9.63 2.17
C CYS A 245 12.12 -9.47 3.30
N ALA A 246 13.39 -9.31 2.94
CA ALA A 246 14.51 -9.13 3.87
C ALA A 246 14.47 -7.82 4.67
N ASP A 247 13.69 -6.81 4.21
CA ASP A 247 13.52 -5.54 4.93
C ASP A 247 12.77 -5.74 6.25
N CYS A 248 11.92 -6.78 6.32
CA CYS A 248 11.18 -7.17 7.52
C CYS A 248 11.66 -8.51 8.11
N HIS A 249 12.10 -9.46 7.27
CA HIS A 249 12.60 -10.78 7.66
C HIS A 249 14.13 -10.82 7.61
N ALA A 250 14.77 -10.32 8.67
CA ALA A 250 16.22 -10.25 8.73
C ALA A 250 16.87 -11.63 8.57
N PRO A 251 17.83 -11.83 7.63
CA PRO A 251 18.52 -13.12 7.43
C PRO A 251 19.28 -13.63 8.67
N GLY A 252 19.56 -12.75 9.63
CA GLY A 252 20.17 -13.10 10.92
C GLY A 252 19.20 -13.69 11.95
N ALA A 253 17.88 -13.51 11.76
CA ALA A 253 16.87 -13.95 12.73
C ALA A 253 16.55 -15.45 12.61
N ALA A 254 16.66 -16.04 11.43
CA ALA A 254 16.51 -17.47 11.19
C ALA A 254 17.30 -17.90 9.95
N GLU A 255 17.90 -19.10 9.97
CA GLU A 255 18.61 -19.67 8.80
C GLU A 255 17.71 -19.73 7.56
N HIS A 256 16.43 -20.04 7.75
CA HIS A 256 15.44 -20.07 6.68
C HIS A 256 15.30 -18.72 5.93
N TYR A 257 15.47 -17.59 6.62
CA TYR A 257 15.38 -16.26 5.99
C TYR A 257 16.58 -15.93 5.10
N ARG A 258 17.60 -16.80 5.03
CA ARG A 258 18.71 -16.68 4.08
C ARG A 258 18.41 -17.31 2.72
N VAL A 259 17.30 -18.02 2.60
CA VAL A 259 16.90 -18.69 1.35
C VAL A 259 16.23 -17.69 0.40
N ASP A 260 16.62 -17.75 -0.87
CA ASP A 260 16.05 -16.91 -1.94
C ASP A 260 14.73 -17.47 -2.48
N GLY A 261 13.93 -16.60 -3.12
CA GLY A 261 12.72 -17.01 -3.84
C GLY A 261 11.53 -17.32 -2.93
N CYS A 262 11.34 -16.55 -1.86
CA CYS A 262 10.30 -16.72 -0.85
C CYS A 262 8.89 -16.95 -1.45
N LEU A 263 8.56 -16.20 -2.51
CA LEU A 263 7.25 -16.23 -3.18
C LEU A 263 6.96 -17.55 -3.92
N ARG A 264 7.96 -18.43 -4.09
CA ARG A 264 7.73 -19.77 -4.64
C ARG A 264 6.93 -20.64 -3.67
N CYS A 265 7.03 -20.37 -2.37
CA CYS A 265 6.37 -21.16 -1.32
C CYS A 265 5.37 -20.31 -0.53
N HIS A 266 5.71 -19.05 -0.26
CA HIS A 266 4.92 -18.16 0.58
C HIS A 266 4.12 -17.18 -0.25
N ASN A 267 2.80 -17.23 -0.13
CA ASN A 267 1.95 -16.11 -0.50
C ASN A 267 1.94 -15.09 0.64
N PRO A 268 2.35 -13.82 0.46
CA PRO A 268 2.37 -12.83 1.53
C PRO A 268 1.01 -12.57 2.17
N HIS A 269 -0.10 -12.86 1.50
CA HIS A 269 -1.44 -12.73 2.09
C HIS A 269 -1.86 -13.98 2.88
N GLU A 270 -1.18 -15.11 2.73
CA GLU A 270 -1.43 -16.34 3.49
C GLU A 270 -0.10 -17.07 3.78
N PRO A 271 0.84 -16.44 4.50
CA PRO A 271 2.25 -16.85 4.50
C PRO A 271 2.50 -18.27 5.02
N LEU A 272 1.60 -18.84 5.81
CA LEU A 272 1.74 -20.20 6.34
C LEU A 272 0.98 -21.27 5.53
N ARG A 273 0.19 -20.86 4.53
CA ARG A 273 -0.45 -21.76 3.59
C ARG A 273 0.48 -22.01 2.42
N ILE A 274 1.20 -23.12 2.49
CA ILE A 274 2.19 -23.51 1.50
C ILE A 274 1.70 -24.78 0.81
N ASP A 275 1.65 -24.74 -0.52
CA ASP A 275 1.47 -25.93 -1.33
C ASP A 275 2.84 -26.51 -1.71
N MET A 276 3.26 -27.55 -0.99
CA MET A 276 4.54 -28.21 -1.25
C MET A 276 4.53 -29.00 -2.56
N SER A 277 3.37 -29.34 -3.14
CA SER A 277 3.30 -30.04 -4.42
C SER A 277 3.64 -29.15 -5.61
N ALA A 278 3.49 -27.83 -5.46
CA ALA A 278 3.76 -26.83 -6.49
C ALA A 278 5.24 -26.38 -6.54
N VAL A 279 6.10 -26.90 -5.67
CA VAL A 279 7.48 -26.43 -5.49
C VAL A 279 8.49 -27.55 -5.71
N SER A 280 9.34 -27.39 -6.71
CA SER A 280 10.51 -28.24 -6.94
C SER A 280 11.68 -27.43 -7.56
N PRO A 281 12.94 -27.72 -7.21
CA PRO A 281 13.37 -28.63 -6.14
C PRO A 281 13.20 -27.99 -4.76
N VAL A 282 12.80 -28.79 -3.76
CA VAL A 282 12.55 -28.31 -2.39
C VAL A 282 13.66 -28.71 -1.41
N LYS A 283 14.41 -29.77 -1.74
CA LYS A 283 15.43 -30.34 -0.85
C LYS A 283 16.46 -29.33 -0.30
N PRO A 284 17.07 -28.43 -1.09
CA PRO A 284 18.01 -27.44 -0.54
C PRO A 284 17.39 -26.54 0.53
N ILE A 285 16.10 -26.23 0.39
CA ILE A 285 15.35 -25.38 1.32
C ILE A 285 15.11 -26.14 2.63
N CYS A 286 14.67 -27.40 2.57
CA CYS A 286 14.49 -28.23 3.75
C CYS A 286 15.81 -28.39 4.53
N LEU A 287 16.92 -28.61 3.82
CA LEU A 287 18.23 -28.81 4.42
C LEU A 287 18.83 -27.55 5.05
N SER A 288 18.32 -26.36 4.74
CA SER A 288 18.70 -25.12 5.44
C SER A 288 18.40 -25.21 6.95
N CYS A 289 17.33 -25.89 7.34
CA CYS A 289 16.98 -26.13 8.75
C CYS A 289 17.23 -27.58 9.18
N HIS A 290 16.98 -28.56 8.30
CA HIS A 290 17.08 -29.99 8.58
C HIS A 290 18.40 -30.58 8.09
N ALA A 291 19.52 -30.09 8.64
CA ALA A 291 20.85 -30.56 8.24
C ALA A 291 21.13 -32.03 8.60
N ALA A 292 20.46 -32.58 9.62
CA ALA A 292 20.66 -33.97 10.05
C ALA A 292 20.17 -35.00 9.01
N PRO A 293 18.91 -34.95 8.52
CA PRO A 293 18.47 -35.80 7.41
C PRO A 293 19.38 -35.76 6.18
N GLY A 294 19.89 -34.58 5.81
CA GLY A 294 20.83 -34.44 4.69
C GLY A 294 22.15 -35.18 4.90
N ARG A 295 22.70 -35.15 6.12
CA ARG A 295 23.90 -35.94 6.47
C ARG A 295 23.60 -37.42 6.52
N GLU A 296 22.48 -37.83 7.11
CA GLU A 296 22.07 -39.24 7.18
C GLU A 296 21.94 -39.86 5.79
N MET A 297 21.27 -39.18 4.86
CA MET A 297 21.12 -39.65 3.48
C MET A 297 22.44 -39.65 2.69
N HIS A 298 23.40 -38.79 3.08
CA HIS A 298 24.74 -38.77 2.48
C HIS A 298 25.61 -39.91 2.99
N ASP A 299 25.64 -40.12 4.31
CA ASP A 299 26.44 -41.15 4.97
C ASP A 299 25.91 -42.57 4.68
N TRP A 300 24.59 -42.69 4.45
CA TRP A 300 23.89 -43.95 4.20
C TRP A 300 23.06 -43.87 2.91
N PRO A 301 23.72 -43.82 1.73
CA PRO A 301 23.04 -43.58 0.46
C PRO A 301 22.02 -44.69 0.14
N SER A 302 20.90 -44.27 -0.44
CA SER A 302 19.82 -45.11 -0.94
C SER A 302 19.11 -44.39 -2.10
N ALA A 303 18.15 -45.05 -2.76
CA ALA A 303 17.37 -44.41 -3.82
C ALA A 303 16.62 -43.16 -3.33
N HIS A 304 16.25 -43.09 -2.04
CA HIS A 304 15.61 -41.90 -1.45
C HIS A 304 16.55 -40.68 -1.40
N ALA A 305 17.87 -40.86 -1.52
CA ALA A 305 18.81 -39.74 -1.56
C ALA A 305 18.68 -38.91 -2.85
N GLU A 306 18.06 -39.46 -3.91
CA GLU A 306 17.82 -38.76 -5.17
C GLU A 306 16.45 -38.06 -5.22
N MET A 307 15.54 -38.40 -4.29
CA MET A 307 14.20 -37.80 -4.20
C MET A 307 14.23 -36.43 -3.52
N ASP A 308 13.25 -35.61 -3.87
CA ASP A 308 12.95 -34.38 -3.13
C ASP A 308 12.20 -34.70 -1.82
N CYS A 309 12.37 -33.84 -0.81
CA CYS A 309 11.81 -34.09 0.51
C CYS A 309 10.27 -34.14 0.52
N ASN A 310 9.61 -33.38 -0.35
CA ASN A 310 8.13 -33.33 -0.44
C ASN A 310 7.51 -34.62 -1.01
N GLU A 311 8.30 -35.52 -1.61
CA GLU A 311 7.81 -36.82 -2.06
C GLU A 311 7.45 -37.74 -0.88
N CYS A 312 8.09 -37.54 0.28
CA CYS A 312 7.74 -38.20 1.53
C CYS A 312 7.10 -37.26 2.56
N HIS A 313 7.32 -35.95 2.44
CA HIS A 313 6.77 -34.93 3.33
C HIS A 313 5.79 -34.01 2.58
N ALA A 314 4.61 -34.54 2.27
CA ALA A 314 3.58 -33.82 1.51
C ALA A 314 3.10 -32.52 2.20
N GLU A 315 3.14 -32.51 3.53
CA GLU A 315 2.89 -31.33 4.34
C GLU A 315 4.07 -31.07 5.28
N HIS A 316 4.31 -29.80 5.58
CA HIS A 316 5.42 -29.43 6.43
C HIS A 316 5.28 -30.05 7.84
N GLY A 317 6.23 -30.91 8.20
CA GLY A 317 6.24 -31.61 9.48
C GLY A 317 5.45 -32.92 9.52
N LEU A 318 4.77 -33.30 8.43
CA LEU A 318 4.11 -34.60 8.29
C LEU A 318 4.93 -35.50 7.38
N ALA A 319 4.99 -36.79 7.69
CA ALA A 319 5.69 -37.79 6.90
C ALA A 319 4.72 -38.88 6.46
N SER A 320 4.85 -39.33 5.21
CA SER A 320 4.12 -40.47 4.66
C SER A 320 4.61 -41.79 5.27
N SER A 321 3.77 -42.82 5.19
CA SER A 321 4.14 -44.17 5.63
C SER A 321 5.05 -44.82 4.59
N CYS A 322 6.02 -45.63 5.01
CA CYS A 322 6.80 -46.46 4.08
C CYS A 322 5.88 -47.40 3.27
N LEU A 323 4.77 -47.82 3.87
CA LEU A 323 3.81 -48.74 3.27
C LEU A 323 2.99 -48.10 2.14
N ASP A 324 3.05 -46.78 1.97
CA ASP A 324 2.38 -46.10 0.86
C ASP A 324 3.09 -46.38 -0.48
N CYS A 325 4.35 -46.84 -0.45
CA CYS A 325 5.14 -47.17 -1.63
C CYS A 325 5.82 -48.55 -1.57
N HIS A 326 6.06 -49.10 -0.38
CA HIS A 326 6.76 -50.37 -0.19
C HIS A 326 5.91 -51.44 0.47
N ASP A 327 6.02 -52.66 -0.03
CA ASP A 327 5.47 -53.83 0.66
C ASP A 327 6.35 -54.24 1.85
N GLY A 328 5.70 -54.72 2.92
CA GLY A 328 6.39 -55.31 4.07
C GLY A 328 7.05 -56.65 3.74
N HIS A 329 8.02 -57.07 4.55
CA HIS A 329 8.65 -58.39 4.42
C HIS A 329 7.73 -59.55 4.86
N SER A 330 6.58 -59.24 5.47
CA SER A 330 5.45 -60.15 5.68
C SER A 330 4.14 -59.36 5.62
N SER A 331 3.02 -60.06 5.40
CA SER A 331 1.68 -59.46 5.31
C SER A 331 1.21 -58.75 6.57
N ASP A 332 1.79 -59.12 7.72
CA ASP A 332 1.33 -58.69 9.03
C ASP A 332 2.18 -57.53 9.58
N MET A 333 3.19 -57.08 8.84
CA MET A 333 4.06 -55.97 9.26
C MET A 333 3.34 -54.63 9.15
N ALA A 334 3.33 -53.87 10.24
CA ALA A 334 2.88 -52.49 10.26
C ALA A 334 4.06 -51.51 10.10
N TYR A 335 3.78 -50.25 9.78
CA TYR A 335 4.79 -49.19 9.66
C TYR A 335 5.72 -49.08 10.88
N ALA A 336 5.16 -49.24 12.10
CA ALA A 336 5.94 -49.21 13.33
C ALA A 336 6.96 -50.37 13.44
N ASP A 337 6.72 -51.50 12.76
CA ASP A 337 7.67 -52.61 12.69
C ASP A 337 8.86 -52.28 11.78
N CYS A 338 8.64 -51.51 10.70
CA CYS A 338 9.70 -51.07 9.80
C CYS A 338 10.76 -50.27 10.57
N LEU A 339 10.32 -49.35 11.44
CA LEU A 339 11.18 -48.45 12.23
C LEU A 339 12.04 -49.17 13.28
N LYS A 340 11.76 -50.45 13.56
CA LYS A 340 12.60 -51.28 14.45
C LYS A 340 13.93 -51.67 13.80
N CYS A 341 13.99 -51.61 12.47
CA CYS A 341 15.15 -52.03 11.69
C CYS A 341 15.66 -50.92 10.76
N HIS A 342 14.76 -50.24 10.06
CA HIS A 342 15.08 -49.22 9.06
C HIS A 342 14.81 -47.82 9.62
N GLN A 343 15.79 -46.93 9.46
CA GLN A 343 15.61 -45.51 9.75
C GLN A 343 15.17 -44.77 8.47
N PRO A 344 14.18 -43.86 8.51
CA PRO A 344 13.61 -43.23 7.30
C PRO A 344 14.61 -42.57 6.36
N HIS A 345 15.63 -41.88 6.89
CA HIS A 345 16.66 -41.19 6.10
C HIS A 345 17.96 -41.97 5.94
N SER A 346 18.04 -43.16 6.55
CA SER A 346 19.19 -44.06 6.46
C SER A 346 18.73 -45.53 6.46
N PRO A 347 17.87 -45.94 5.50
CA PRO A 347 17.22 -47.25 5.54
C PRO A 347 18.22 -48.42 5.40
N THR A 348 19.42 -48.16 4.89
CA THR A 348 20.51 -49.14 4.77
C THR A 348 21.30 -49.32 6.09
N ALA A 349 21.16 -48.38 7.03
CA ALA A 349 21.81 -48.40 8.33
C ALA A 349 20.99 -49.23 9.33
N LEU A 350 21.02 -50.55 9.19
CA LEU A 350 20.31 -51.46 10.09
C LEU A 350 20.96 -51.46 11.49
N GLN A 351 20.31 -50.75 12.42
CA GLN A 351 20.71 -50.67 13.82
C GLN A 351 19.59 -51.19 14.71
N PHE A 352 19.95 -51.98 15.73
CA PHE A 352 18.98 -52.63 16.61
C PHE A 352 19.19 -52.21 18.07
N GLY A 353 18.07 -52.07 18.78
CA GLY A 353 18.08 -51.97 20.24
C GLY A 353 18.55 -53.26 20.92
N GLN A 354 18.71 -53.24 22.24
CA GLN A 354 19.15 -54.42 23.00
C GLN A 354 18.04 -55.46 23.23
N SER A 355 16.77 -55.09 22.98
CA SER A 355 15.58 -55.92 23.13
C SER A 355 14.39 -55.28 22.39
N GLY A 356 13.30 -56.01 22.22
CA GLY A 356 12.02 -55.47 21.73
C GLY A 356 11.74 -55.72 20.24
N ILE A 357 12.53 -56.59 19.60
CA ILE A 357 12.26 -57.07 18.25
C ILE A 357 11.90 -58.56 18.34
N ALA A 358 10.62 -58.85 18.13
CA ALA A 358 10.11 -60.22 18.15
C ALA A 358 10.86 -61.09 17.11
N PRO A 359 11.29 -62.31 17.46
CA PRO A 359 12.02 -63.20 16.54
C PRO A 359 11.30 -63.47 15.22
N GLN A 360 9.96 -63.41 15.22
CA GLN A 360 9.13 -63.57 14.01
C GLN A 360 9.43 -62.50 12.96
N LEU A 361 9.73 -61.26 13.35
CA LEU A 361 10.09 -60.18 12.41
C LEU A 361 11.43 -60.47 11.73
N CYS A 362 12.40 -61.03 12.46
CA CYS A 362 13.66 -61.50 11.90
C CYS A 362 13.44 -62.67 10.93
N GLY A 363 12.49 -63.55 11.27
CA GLY A 363 12.09 -64.72 10.49
C GLY A 363 11.59 -64.44 9.08
N SER A 364 11.07 -63.24 8.83
CA SER A 364 10.67 -62.80 7.48
C SER A 364 11.83 -62.90 6.48
N CYS A 365 13.07 -62.68 6.94
CA CYS A 365 14.29 -62.87 6.16
C CYS A 365 15.08 -64.14 6.60
N HIS A 366 15.10 -64.44 7.89
CA HIS A 366 15.89 -65.53 8.50
C HIS A 366 15.03 -66.73 8.90
N ARG A 367 14.30 -67.31 7.94
CA ARG A 367 13.37 -68.44 8.18
C ARG A 367 14.02 -69.64 8.85
N GLN A 368 15.23 -70.00 8.41
CA GLN A 368 15.92 -71.19 8.88
C GLN A 368 16.44 -71.03 10.33
N PRO A 369 17.20 -69.97 10.69
CA PRO A 369 17.58 -69.73 12.09
C PRO A 369 16.41 -69.64 13.05
N LEU A 370 15.30 -68.99 12.64
CA LEU A 370 14.09 -68.92 13.47
C LEU A 370 13.50 -70.32 13.73
N LYS A 371 13.44 -71.17 12.70
CA LYS A 371 12.94 -72.53 12.82
C LYS A 371 13.84 -73.39 13.72
N GLU A 372 15.16 -73.26 13.58
CA GLU A 372 16.14 -73.98 14.41
C GLU A 372 16.03 -73.56 15.87
N LEU A 373 16.04 -72.25 16.14
CA LEU A 373 15.95 -71.70 17.49
C LEU A 373 14.59 -72.02 18.14
N GLY A 374 13.51 -72.04 17.38
CA GLY A 374 12.18 -72.45 17.88
C GLY A 374 12.03 -73.95 18.13
N ALA A 375 12.96 -74.78 17.64
CA ALA A 375 12.97 -76.23 17.81
C ALA A 375 14.05 -76.72 18.79
N THR A 376 14.84 -75.81 19.39
CA THR A 376 15.85 -76.17 20.38
C THR A 376 15.21 -76.41 21.74
N ASP A 377 15.73 -77.39 22.47
CA ASP A 377 15.39 -77.64 23.88
C ASP A 377 16.33 -76.88 24.85
N THR A 378 17.23 -76.04 24.33
CA THR A 378 18.22 -75.30 25.14
C THR A 378 17.71 -73.91 25.55
N GLU A 379 18.30 -73.33 26.59
CA GLU A 379 17.97 -71.97 27.06
C GLU A 379 18.17 -70.88 26.00
N HIS A 380 18.91 -71.15 24.92
CA HIS A 380 19.04 -70.23 23.79
C HIS A 380 17.70 -69.94 23.13
N GLY A 381 16.75 -70.89 23.14
CA GLY A 381 15.40 -70.71 22.60
C GLY A 381 14.59 -69.61 23.30
N ASN A 382 14.98 -69.22 24.52
CA ASN A 382 14.34 -68.16 25.29
C ASN A 382 14.88 -66.75 24.98
N LEU A 383 15.93 -66.63 24.16
CA LEU A 383 16.58 -65.36 23.84
C LEU A 383 16.02 -64.72 22.56
N GLU A 384 15.79 -63.41 22.60
CA GLU A 384 15.53 -62.65 21.37
C GLU A 384 16.78 -62.60 20.48
N CYS A 385 16.59 -62.55 19.15
CA CYS A 385 17.69 -62.54 18.19
C CYS A 385 18.69 -61.39 18.45
N VAL A 386 18.18 -60.21 18.80
CA VAL A 386 18.98 -59.00 19.07
C VAL A 386 19.83 -59.12 20.32
N PHE A 387 19.53 -60.07 21.22
CA PHE A 387 20.39 -60.34 22.38
C PHE A 387 21.76 -60.87 21.94
N CYS A 388 21.80 -61.70 20.90
CA CYS A 388 23.06 -62.22 20.32
C CYS A 388 23.57 -61.34 19.17
N HIS A 389 22.67 -60.75 18.39
CA HIS A 389 22.97 -59.89 17.24
C HIS A 389 22.82 -58.40 17.57
N ARG A 390 23.64 -57.91 18.51
CA ARG A 390 23.49 -56.57 19.10
C ARG A 390 23.98 -55.44 18.18
N ARG A 391 23.38 -54.25 18.37
CA ARG A 391 23.78 -52.93 17.87
C ARG A 391 23.67 -52.74 16.36
N THR A 392 24.26 -53.62 15.57
CA THR A 392 24.25 -53.52 14.11
C THR A 392 24.01 -54.89 13.49
N HIS A 393 23.29 -54.91 12.38
CA HIS A 393 23.08 -56.14 11.63
C HIS A 393 24.40 -56.83 11.25
N LYS A 394 24.39 -58.16 11.19
CA LYS A 394 25.54 -59.05 10.94
C LYS A 394 26.61 -59.13 12.04
N VAL A 395 26.41 -58.52 13.20
CA VAL A 395 27.24 -58.79 14.38
C VAL A 395 26.90 -60.17 14.93
N ILE A 396 27.91 -61.00 15.18
CA ILE A 396 27.76 -62.33 15.81
C ILE A 396 28.63 -62.33 17.06
N LEU A 397 28.02 -62.67 18.20
CA LEU A 397 28.72 -62.79 19.47
C LEU A 397 29.45 -64.15 19.55
N SER A 398 30.71 -64.16 20.00
CA SER A 398 31.41 -65.43 20.28
C SER A 398 30.91 -66.06 21.58
N CYS A 399 30.96 -67.39 21.67
CA CYS A 399 30.44 -68.18 22.80
C CYS A 399 31.04 -67.75 24.15
N ASP A 400 32.32 -67.42 24.12
CA ASP A 400 33.18 -66.96 25.21
C ASP A 400 32.72 -65.63 25.84
N ASN A 401 31.94 -64.81 25.14
CA ASN A 401 31.31 -63.62 25.74
C ASN A 401 30.27 -63.97 26.82
N CYS A 402 29.73 -65.20 26.82
CA CYS A 402 28.68 -65.63 27.75
C CYS A 402 29.08 -66.85 28.58
N HIS A 403 29.78 -67.82 27.98
CA HIS A 403 29.98 -69.16 28.57
C HIS A 403 31.36 -69.41 29.19
N GLY A 404 32.32 -68.48 29.05
CA GLY A 404 33.68 -68.67 29.56
C GLY A 404 34.35 -69.93 28.97
N GLN A 405 34.92 -70.78 29.82
CA GLN A 405 35.59 -72.03 29.43
C GLN A 405 34.93 -73.22 30.15
N PRO A 406 33.88 -73.84 29.57
CA PRO A 406 33.11 -74.89 30.23
C PRO A 406 33.84 -76.25 30.29
N HIS A 407 34.80 -76.46 29.39
CA HIS A 407 35.66 -77.66 29.34
C HIS A 407 37.08 -77.40 29.85
N ASP A 408 37.82 -78.48 30.11
CA ASP A 408 39.25 -78.42 30.44
C ASP A 408 40.09 -77.79 29.32
N ALA A 409 41.19 -77.12 29.70
CA ALA A 409 42.10 -76.42 28.79
C ALA A 409 42.74 -77.33 27.73
N GLY A 410 42.77 -78.65 27.91
CA GLY A 410 43.18 -79.61 26.88
C GLY A 410 42.25 -79.60 25.66
N ILE A 411 40.92 -79.57 25.88
CA ILE A 411 39.92 -79.61 24.80
C ILE A 411 39.97 -78.31 23.99
N HIS A 412 39.99 -77.15 24.66
CA HIS A 412 40.03 -75.85 23.98
C HIS A 412 41.34 -75.59 23.23
N ARG A 413 42.45 -76.22 23.64
CA ARG A 413 43.72 -76.18 22.89
C ARG A 413 43.67 -76.98 21.59
N GLN A 414 42.90 -78.07 21.55
CA GLN A 414 42.78 -78.93 20.37
C GLN A 414 41.63 -78.51 19.45
N PHE A 415 40.55 -77.95 20.01
CA PHE A 415 39.36 -77.53 19.30
C PHE A 415 39.00 -76.09 19.70
N SER A 416 39.44 -75.14 18.87
CA SER A 416 39.18 -73.70 19.10
C SER A 416 37.80 -73.23 18.63
N ASP A 417 37.10 -74.03 17.81
CA ASP A 417 35.72 -73.77 17.37
C ASP A 417 34.76 -74.74 18.07
N CYS A 418 33.89 -74.18 18.92
CA CYS A 418 32.86 -74.90 19.66
C CYS A 418 31.89 -75.65 18.73
N ASN A 419 31.69 -75.16 17.50
CA ASN A 419 30.69 -75.69 16.58
C ASN A 419 31.03 -77.08 16.02
N HIS A 420 32.30 -77.52 16.13
CA HIS A 420 32.70 -78.88 15.78
C HIS A 420 31.91 -79.94 16.57
N CYS A 421 31.52 -79.63 17.80
CA CYS A 421 30.71 -80.52 18.63
C CYS A 421 29.28 -79.98 18.83
N HIS A 422 29.12 -78.65 18.94
CA HIS A 422 27.87 -78.06 19.40
C HIS A 422 26.95 -77.49 18.29
N GLN A 423 27.29 -77.61 17.00
CA GLN A 423 26.50 -77.19 15.82
C GLN A 423 26.13 -75.69 15.70
N GLY A 424 26.19 -74.91 16.77
CA GLY A 424 25.94 -73.47 16.78
C GLY A 424 24.79 -73.04 17.70
N PRO A 425 24.69 -71.74 18.03
CA PRO A 425 23.76 -71.24 19.04
C PRO A 425 22.27 -71.39 18.68
N HIS A 426 21.92 -71.48 17.39
CA HIS A 426 20.54 -71.67 16.96
C HIS A 426 20.07 -73.13 16.99
N ALA A 427 21.00 -74.08 17.00
CA ALA A 427 20.72 -75.52 16.97
C ALA A 427 21.65 -76.27 17.94
N LEU A 428 21.89 -75.66 19.11
CA LEU A 428 22.91 -76.10 20.04
C LEU A 428 22.65 -77.55 20.46
N ARG A 429 23.66 -78.41 20.26
CA ARG A 429 23.64 -79.80 20.74
C ARG A 429 24.44 -79.91 22.03
N ASN A 430 23.80 -80.48 23.05
CA ASN A 430 24.45 -80.82 24.32
C ASN A 430 25.29 -82.09 24.20
#